data_AF-A0A923C9S2-F1
#
_entry.id   AF-A0A923C9S2-F1
#
_cell.length_a   1.000
_cell.length_b   1.000
_cell.length_c   1.000
_cell.angle_alpha   90.00
_cell.angle_beta   90.00
_cell.angle_gamma   90.00
#
_symmetry.space_group_name_H-M   'P 1'
#
loop_
_entity.id
_entity.type
_entity.pdbx_description
1 polymer ?
#
loop_
_entity_poly.entity_id
_entity_poly.type
_entity_poly.pdbx_seq_one_letter_code
_entity_poly.pdbx_strand_id
1 'polypeptide(L)' 'MNAPQNFNDLEQWLNRNRVTEVECLVPDLTGVARGKILPREKFTEDRGMRLPHAIVAMSVTGE' A
#
# COMPACT_ATOMS: atom_id res chain seq x y z
N MET A 1 -11.77 13.84 -10.73
CA MET A 1 -11.85 12.41 -10.42
C MET A 1 -12.02 12.29 -8.91
N ASN A 2 -13.13 11.72 -8.43
CA ASN A 2 -13.39 11.58 -6.99
C ASN A 2 -12.50 10.49 -6.40
N ALA A 3 -11.77 10.79 -5.33
CA ALA A 3 -11.01 9.80 -4.59
C ALA A 3 -11.98 8.81 -3.91
N PRO A 4 -11.68 7.50 -3.90
CA PRO A 4 -12.52 6.50 -3.25
C PRO A 4 -12.68 6.83 -1.76
N GLN A 5 -13.92 6.87 -1.28
CA GLN A 5 -14.25 7.27 0.10
C GLN A 5 -14.31 6.08 1.07
N ASN A 6 -14.38 4.85 0.54
CA ASN A 6 -14.45 3.62 1.32
C ASN A 6 -13.75 2.46 0.58
N PHE A 7 -13.55 1.33 1.29
CA PHE A 7 -12.78 0.20 0.78
C PHE A 7 -13.43 -0.48 -0.42
N ASN A 8 -14.76 -0.52 -0.48
CA ASN A 8 -15.50 -1.10 -1.59
C ASN A 8 -15.33 -0.27 -2.88
N ASP A 9 -15.36 1.05 -2.75
CA ASP A 9 -15.11 1.97 -3.87
C ASP A 9 -13.65 1.89 -4.36
N LEU A 10 -12.71 1.66 -3.43
CA LEU A 10 -11.31 1.44 -3.76
C LEU A 10 -11.11 0.15 -4.55
N GLU A 11 -11.70 -0.97 -4.13
CA GLU A 11 -11.60 -2.24 -4.84
C GLU A 11 -12.16 -2.14 -6.27
N GLN A 12 -13.33 -1.51 -6.42
CA GLN A 12 -13.90 -1.26 -7.75
C GLN A 12 -13.00 -0.36 -8.61
N TRP A 13 -12.38 0.66 -8.01
CA TRP A 13 -11.44 1.52 -8.72
C TRP A 13 -10.20 0.76 -9.18
N LEU A 14 -9.61 -0.08 -8.30
CA LEU A 14 -8.46 -0.92 -8.65
C LEU A 14 -8.80 -1.87 -9.80
N ASN A 15 -9.98 -2.50 -9.76
CA ASN A 15 -10.45 -3.40 -10.81
C ASN A 15 -10.69 -2.66 -12.15
N ARG A 16 -11.35 -1.50 -12.13
CA ARG A 16 -11.60 -0.70 -13.34
C ARG A 16 -10.31 -0.26 -14.01
N ASN A 17 -9.28 0.06 -13.23
CA ASN A 17 -7.98 0.50 -13.72
C ASN A 17 -7.00 -0.66 -13.95
N ARG A 18 -7.44 -1.92 -13.75
CA ARG A 18 -6.61 -3.14 -13.91
C ARG A 18 -5.31 -3.07 -13.12
N VAL A 19 -5.37 -2.53 -11.90
CA VAL A 19 -4.20 -2.40 -11.04
C VAL A 19 -3.76 -3.77 -10.55
N THR A 20 -2.56 -4.18 -10.94
CA THR A 20 -1.95 -5.46 -10.56
C THR A 20 -1.07 -5.34 -9.32
N GLU A 21 -0.47 -4.16 -9.14
CA GLU A 21 0.51 -3.88 -8.09
C GLU A 21 0.24 -2.52 -7.45
N VAL A 22 0.54 -2.41 -6.17
CA VAL A 22 0.38 -1.21 -5.36
C VAL A 22 1.71 -0.88 -4.72
N GLU A 23 2.18 0.35 -4.89
CA GLU A 23 3.33 0.87 -4.16
C GLU A 23 2.84 1.63 -2.92
N CYS A 24 3.37 1.27 -1.75
CA CYS A 24 3.09 1.95 -0.50
C CYS A 24 4.35 2.68 -0.04
N LEU A 25 4.25 4.00 0.12
CA LEU A 25 5.34 4.88 0.52
C LEU A 25 5.18 5.30 1.98
N VAL A 26 6.27 5.23 2.76
CA VAL A 26 6.34 5.76 4.12
C VAL A 26 7.63 6.58 4.24
N PRO A 27 7.56 7.82 4.74
CA PRO A 27 8.76 8.58 5.04
C PRO A 27 9.47 7.98 6.26
N ASP A 28 10.79 7.79 6.17
CA ASP A 28 11.59 7.42 7.33
C ASP A 28 11.93 8.65 8.21
N LEU A 29 12.62 8.41 9.33
CA LEU A 29 12.97 9.44 10.32
C LEU A 29 13.81 10.60 9.75
N THR A 30 14.46 10.42 8.60
CA THR A 30 15.22 11.44 7.87
C THR A 30 14.38 12.21 6.84
N GLY A 31 13.10 11.85 6.69
CA GLY A 31 12.18 12.45 5.72
C GLY A 31 12.26 11.86 4.31
N VAL A 32 13.11 10.86 4.10
CA VAL A 32 13.20 10.16 2.81
C VAL A 32 12.04 9.18 2.66
N ALA A 33 11.28 9.29 1.57
CA ALA A 33 10.21 8.35 1.26
C ALA A 33 10.80 7.00 0.86
N ARG A 34 10.47 5.95 1.61
CA ARG A 34 10.82 4.57 1.28
C ARG A 34 9.55 3.76 1.02
N GLY A 35 9.60 3.00 -0.07
CA GLY A 35 8.44 2.34 -0.65
C GLY A 35 8.58 0.84 -0.72
N LYS A 36 7.44 0.14 -0.76
CA LYS A 36 7.39 -1.26 -1.19
C LYS A 36 6.26 -1.46 -2.19
N ILE A 37 6.58 -2.16 -3.27
CA ILE A 37 5.61 -2.64 -4.25
C ILE A 37 5.10 -4.01 -3.80
N LEU A 38 3.78 -4.17 -3.80
CA LEU A 38 3.09 -5.40 -3.43
C LEU A 38 2.01 -5.74 -4.45
N PRO A 39 1.72 -7.03 -4.67
CA PRO A 39 0.58 -7.45 -5.48
C PRO A 39 -0.73 -6.97 -4.89
N ARG A 40 -1.69 -6.59 -5.75
CA ARG A 40 -3.01 -6.11 -5.34
C ARG A 40 -3.77 -7.06 -4.41
N GLU A 41 -3.58 -8.36 -4.57
CA GLU A 41 -4.24 -9.41 -3.78
C GLU A 41 -3.84 -9.32 -2.30
N LYS A 42 -2.53 -9.18 -2.04
CA LYS A 42 -2.00 -8.99 -0.69
C LYS A 42 -2.45 -7.67 -0.06
N PHE A 43 -2.63 -6.63 -0.87
CA PHE A 43 -3.13 -5.34 -0.40
C PHE A 43 -4.60 -5.43 0.06
N THR A 44 -5.45 -6.13 -0.69
CA THR A 44 -6.88 -6.30 -0.37
C THR A 44 -7.13 -7.30 0.77
N GLU A 45 -6.34 -8.38 0.84
CA GLU A 45 -6.51 -9.46 1.83
C GLU A 45 -6.28 -8.96 3.27
N ASP A 46 -5.30 -8.07 3.47
CA ASP A 46 -5.01 -7.46 4.76
C ASP A 46 -5.85 -6.21 5.07
N ARG A 47 -6.85 -5.86 4.24
CA ARG A 47 -7.61 -4.59 4.32
C ARG A 47 -6.71 -3.33 4.44
N GLY A 48 -5.49 -3.38 3.92
CA GLY A 48 -4.49 -2.33 4.12
C GLY A 48 -3.89 -2.22 5.54
N MET A 49 -4.30 -3.04 6.52
CA MET A 49 -3.85 -2.93 7.92
C MET A 49 -2.38 -3.33 8.14
N ARG A 50 -1.79 -4.19 7.30
CA ARG A 50 -0.37 -4.58 7.43
C ARG A 50 0.60 -3.70 6.66
N LEU A 51 0.13 -2.71 5.90
CA LEU A 51 1.02 -1.82 5.15
C LEU A 51 1.99 -1.05 6.06
N PRO A 52 1.54 -0.42 7.15
CA PRO A 52 2.46 0.27 8.05
C PRO A 52 3.41 -0.72 8.72
N HIS A 53 2.91 -1.89 9.14
CA HIS A 53 3.72 -2.88 9.86
C HIS A 53 4.76 -3.56 8.94
N ALA A 54 4.43 -3.85 7.69
CA ALA A 54 5.36 -4.44 6.72
C ALA A 54 6.47 -3.46 6.31
N ILE A 55 6.16 -2.16 6.22
CA ILE A 55 7.14 -1.12 5.88
C ILE A 55 8.01 -0.78 7.11
N VAL A 56 7.41 -0.73 8.31
CA VAL A 56 8.15 -0.54 9.58
C VAL A 56 9.02 -1.75 9.91
N ALA A 57 8.54 -2.98 9.72
CA ALA A 57 9.32 -4.19 10.01
C ALA A 57 10.63 -4.24 9.20
N MET A 58 10.61 -3.82 7.93
CA MET A 58 11.83 -3.70 7.11
C MET A 58 12.62 -2.41 7.37
N SER A 59 12.05 -1.40 8.03
CA SER A 59 12.84 -0.26 8.51
C SER A 59 13.78 -0.66 9.66
N VAL A 60 13.47 -1.76 10.37
CA VAL A 60 14.29 -2.31 11.46
C VAL A 60 15.26 -3.37 10.96
N THR A 61 14.89 -4.17 9.95
CA THR A 61 15.79 -5.11 9.27
C THR A 61 16.30 -4.47 7.98
N GLY A 62 17.45 -3.78 8.06
CA GLY A 62 18.12 -3.16 6.91
C GLY A 62 18.78 -4.19 5.99
N GLU A 63 17.96 -4.94 5.24
CA GLU A 63 18.35 -5.80 4.11
C GLU A 63 17.45 -5.55 2.89
#